data_AF-A0A8H7SR89-F1
#
_entry.id   AF-A0A8H7SR89-F1
#
_cell.length_a   1.000
_cell.length_b   1.000
_cell.length_c   1.000
_cell.angle_alpha   90.00
_cell.angle_beta   90.00
_cell.angle_gamma   90.00
#
_symmetry.space_group_name_H-M   'P 1'
#
loop_
_entity.id
_entity.type
_entity.pdbx_description
1 polymer ?
#
loop_
_entity_poly.entity_id
_entity_poly.type
_entity_poly.pdbx_seq_one_letter_code
_entity_poly.pdbx_strand_id
1 'polypeptide(L)'
;MSRLANTLPLKTVSRNNLKQVLLHLFKQLGQLELLLAKIERLELWKSELKSTDIILKNLHENVSTIRLGITSQLSNMPLLEIIRVEKTLYNRSIQFILNQTQLVSTDQQYQLSYLDQLYVTACRLYHDLDLPNHKYIAYQLALLYQCINRQGVPFIEYKARIEQRFDEIKSATKEQNTVRLDSGQVSWIQSLSLDIIMQVTDSSSITKCSRLFNIMYQMKT
;
A
#
# COMPACT_ATOMS: atom_id res chain seq x y z
N MET A 1 -37.54 -31.97 10.13
CA MET A 1 -36.42 -31.97 11.11
C MET A 1 -35.32 -32.85 10.56
N SER A 2 -34.19 -32.24 10.19
CA SER A 2 -32.84 -32.47 10.75
C SER A 2 -32.27 -33.87 10.51
N ARG A 3 -31.05 -34.09 10.00
CA ARG A 3 -29.92 -33.24 9.57
C ARG A 3 -29.07 -34.17 8.69
N LEU A 4 -28.65 -33.69 7.51
CA LEU A 4 -27.70 -34.39 6.65
C LEU A 4 -26.29 -34.27 7.27
N ALA A 5 -25.75 -35.38 7.74
CA ALA A 5 -24.34 -35.55 8.05
C ALA A 5 -23.61 -35.98 6.76
N ASN A 6 -23.00 -35.02 6.07
CA ASN A 6 -22.02 -35.30 5.02
C ASN A 6 -20.64 -34.80 5.49
N THR A 7 -19.94 -35.68 6.19
CA THR A 7 -18.51 -35.56 6.48
C THR A 7 -17.72 -35.90 5.22
N LEU A 8 -17.01 -34.91 4.67
CA LEU A 8 -16.07 -35.07 3.57
C LEU A 8 -14.92 -36.02 3.97
N PRO A 9 -14.48 -36.93 3.08
CA PRO A 9 -13.37 -37.83 3.37
C PRO A 9 -12.05 -37.08 3.20
N LEU A 10 -11.44 -36.66 4.31
CA LEU A 10 -10.02 -36.33 4.36
C LEU A 10 -9.22 -37.61 4.09
N LYS A 11 -8.81 -37.81 2.83
CA LYS A 11 -7.80 -38.81 2.46
C LYS A 11 -6.58 -38.62 3.36
N THR A 12 -6.22 -39.70 4.03
CA THR A 12 -5.11 -39.82 4.98
C THR A 12 -3.77 -39.56 4.31
N VAL A 13 -3.36 -38.29 4.23
CA VAL A 13 -1.97 -37.92 3.96
C VAL A 13 -1.15 -38.35 5.18
N SER A 14 -0.17 -39.24 4.98
CA SER A 14 0.76 -39.65 6.04
C SER A 14 1.41 -38.42 6.69
N ARG A 15 1.37 -38.33 8.03
CA ARG A 15 1.95 -37.20 8.81
C ARG A 15 3.42 -36.92 8.43
N ASN A 16 4.15 -37.93 7.98
CA ASN A 16 5.54 -37.78 7.54
C ASN A 16 5.65 -37.02 6.20
N ASN A 17 4.70 -37.23 5.29
CA ASN A 17 4.66 -36.53 4.00
C ASN A 17 4.33 -35.05 4.20
N LEU A 18 3.45 -34.71 5.15
CA LEU A 18 3.13 -33.31 5.47
C LEU A 18 4.34 -32.55 6.02
N LYS A 19 5.13 -33.16 6.92
CA LYS A 19 6.35 -32.56 7.45
C LYS A 19 7.38 -32.28 6.35
N GLN A 20 7.56 -33.22 5.43
CA GLN A 20 8.49 -33.05 4.31
C GLN A 20 8.04 -31.92 3.37
N VAL A 21 6.75 -31.85 3.06
CA VAL A 21 6.18 -30.77 2.24
C VAL A 21 6.35 -29.41 2.93
N LEU A 22 6.09 -29.32 4.23
CA LEU A 22 6.25 -28.07 4.99
C LEU A 22 7.71 -27.61 5.06
N LEU A 23 8.65 -28.53 5.33
CA LEU A 23 10.08 -28.20 5.34
C LEU A 23 10.57 -27.72 3.98
N HIS A 24 10.08 -28.34 2.90
CA HIS A 24 10.40 -27.92 1.55
C HIS A 24 9.84 -26.52 1.24
N LEU A 25 8.59 -26.27 1.64
CA LEU A 25 7.94 -24.96 1.52
C LEU A 25 8.71 -23.87 2.28
N PHE A 26 9.09 -24.10 3.54
CA PHE A 26 9.85 -23.12 4.31
C PHE A 26 11.22 -22.84 3.71
N LYS A 27 11.88 -23.87 3.17
CA LYS A 27 13.14 -23.68 2.44
C LYS A 27 12.94 -22.76 1.22
N GLN A 28 11.87 -22.97 0.46
CA GLN A 28 11.55 -22.13 -0.70
C GLN A 28 11.17 -20.70 -0.29
N LEU A 29 10.43 -20.53 0.80
CA LEU A 29 10.11 -19.21 1.37
C LEU A 29 11.38 -18.48 1.83
N GLY A 30 12.28 -19.14 2.54
CA GLY A 30 13.55 -18.53 2.95
C GLY A 30 14.43 -18.11 1.76
N GLN A 31 14.46 -18.91 0.69
CA GLN A 31 15.17 -18.56 -0.55
C GLN A 31 14.53 -17.36 -1.24
N LEU A 32 13.21 -17.33 -1.31
CA LEU A 32 12.47 -16.21 -1.88
C LEU A 32 12.72 -14.92 -1.09
N GLU A 33 12.77 -14.99 0.24
CA GLU A 33 12.99 -13.84 1.13
C GLU A 33 14.33 -13.18 0.83
N LEU A 34 15.36 -14.02 0.70
CA LEU A 34 16.71 -13.58 0.39
C LEU A 34 16.80 -12.96 -1.01
N LEU A 35 16.16 -13.57 -2.01
CA LEU A 35 16.19 -13.07 -3.38
C LEU A 35 15.47 -11.72 -3.49
N LEU A 36 14.31 -11.58 -2.86
CA LEU A 36 13.57 -10.31 -2.83
C LEU A 36 14.38 -9.21 -2.14
N ALA A 37 15.05 -9.53 -1.02
CA ALA A 37 15.94 -8.58 -0.35
C ALA A 37 17.15 -8.18 -1.21
N LYS A 38 17.70 -9.11 -1.99
CA LYS A 38 18.80 -8.82 -2.94
C LYS A 38 18.35 -7.93 -4.09
N ILE A 39 17.17 -8.20 -4.66
CA ILE A 39 16.60 -7.38 -5.73
C ILE A 39 16.38 -5.95 -5.22
N GLU A 40 15.71 -5.78 -4.07
CA GLU A 40 15.46 -4.47 -3.47
C GLU A 40 16.75 -3.66 -3.27
N ARG A 41 17.81 -4.29 -2.74
CA ARG A 41 19.11 -3.63 -2.56
C ARG A 41 19.79 -3.27 -3.89
N LEU A 42 19.70 -4.13 -4.90
CA LEU A 42 20.29 -3.85 -6.21
C LEU A 42 19.53 -2.77 -6.97
N GLU A 43 18.21 -2.69 -6.81
CA GLU A 43 17.40 -1.61 -7.38
C GLU A 43 17.78 -0.26 -6.78
N LEU A 44 18.04 -0.20 -5.47
CA LEU A 44 18.51 1.02 -4.81
C LEU A 44 19.87 1.48 -5.34
N TRP A 45 20.76 0.55 -5.69
CA TRP A 45 22.13 0.86 -6.14
C TRP A 45 22.29 0.83 -7.66
N LYS A 46 21.17 0.75 -8.39
CA LYS A 46 21.16 0.63 -9.85
C LYS A 46 21.78 1.85 -10.54
N SER A 47 21.66 3.04 -9.96
CA SER A 47 22.26 4.27 -10.47
C SER A 47 23.79 4.28 -10.38
N GLU A 48 24.37 3.52 -9.45
CA GLU A 48 25.81 3.51 -9.17
C GLU A 48 26.56 2.39 -9.92
N LEU A 49 25.86 1.33 -10.33
CA LEU A 49 26.47 0.14 -10.92
C LEU A 49 25.99 -0.10 -12.36
N LYS A 50 26.91 0.02 -13.33
CA LYS A 50 26.63 -0.14 -14.77
C LYS A 50 26.32 -1.58 -15.23
N SER A 51 26.52 -2.59 -14.38
CA SER A 51 26.42 -4.02 -14.74
C SER A 51 25.31 -4.80 -14.02
N THR A 52 24.37 -4.10 -13.37
CA THR A 52 23.33 -4.73 -12.54
C THR A 52 22.18 -5.34 -13.33
N ASP A 53 21.96 -4.96 -14.59
CA ASP A 53 20.77 -5.37 -15.32
C ASP A 53 20.72 -6.89 -15.60
N ILE A 54 21.86 -7.51 -15.92
CA ILE A 54 21.95 -8.96 -16.14
C ILE A 54 21.72 -9.73 -14.83
N ILE A 55 22.31 -9.25 -13.74
CA ILE A 55 22.15 -9.86 -12.40
C ILE A 55 20.70 -9.76 -11.94
N LEU A 56 20.08 -8.58 -12.11
CA LEU A 56 18.69 -8.33 -11.75
C LEU A 56 17.75 -9.24 -12.55
N LYS A 57 17.99 -9.39 -13.86
CA LYS A 57 17.22 -10.32 -14.70
C LYS A 57 17.30 -11.76 -14.18
N ASN A 58 18.51 -12.25 -13.89
CA ASN A 58 18.70 -13.61 -13.35
C ASN A 58 18.02 -13.81 -11.99
N LEU A 59 18.03 -12.77 -11.14
CA LEU A 59 17.33 -12.81 -9.85
C LEU A 59 15.81 -12.87 -10.03
N HIS A 60 15.24 -12.10 -10.96
CA HIS A 60 13.82 -12.16 -11.27
C HIS A 60 13.39 -13.51 -11.87
N GLU A 61 14.23 -14.12 -12.72
CA GLU A 61 14.01 -15.48 -13.24
C GLU A 61 13.98 -16.51 -12.10
N ASN A 62 14.94 -16.45 -11.17
CA ASN A 62 14.97 -17.34 -10.00
C ASN A 62 13.74 -17.16 -9.10
N VAL A 63 13.33 -15.91 -8.85
CA VAL A 63 12.10 -15.60 -8.11
C VAL A 63 10.88 -16.21 -8.80
N SER A 64 10.80 -16.11 -10.13
CA SER A 64 9.70 -16.66 -10.91
C SER A 64 9.63 -18.18 -10.83
N THR A 65 10.77 -18.87 -10.91
CA THR A 65 10.85 -20.33 -10.79
C THR A 65 10.45 -20.82 -9.39
N ILE A 66 10.98 -20.19 -8.33
CA ILE A 66 10.64 -20.56 -6.94
C ILE A 66 9.15 -20.32 -6.68
N ARG A 67 8.61 -19.19 -7.16
CA ARG A 67 7.19 -18.87 -7.04
C ARG A 67 6.30 -19.94 -7.68
N LEU A 68 6.59 -20.33 -8.94
CA LEU A 68 5.81 -21.37 -9.62
C LEU A 68 5.83 -22.69 -8.84
N GLY A 69 6.99 -23.04 -8.27
CA GLY A 69 7.13 -24.17 -7.36
C GLY A 69 6.19 -24.07 -6.16
N ILE A 70 6.21 -22.95 -5.44
CA ILE A 70 5.36 -22.73 -4.25
C ILE A 70 3.87 -22.71 -4.62
N THR A 71 3.48 -22.03 -5.70
CA THR A 71 2.08 -21.96 -6.15
C THR A 71 1.53 -23.35 -6.52
N SER A 72 2.30 -24.17 -7.24
CA SER A 72 1.89 -25.53 -7.59
C SER A 72 1.70 -26.44 -6.36
N GLN A 73 2.43 -26.19 -5.28
CA GLN A 73 2.30 -26.92 -4.02
C GLN A 73 1.09 -26.42 -3.21
N LEU A 74 0.80 -25.13 -3.26
CA LEU A 74 -0.34 -24.51 -2.57
C LEU A 74 -1.69 -24.91 -3.16
N SER A 75 -1.77 -25.18 -4.47
CA SER A 75 -3.02 -25.63 -5.12
C SER A 75 -3.54 -26.99 -4.60
N ASN A 76 -2.69 -27.77 -3.93
CA ASN A 76 -3.00 -29.15 -3.54
C ASN A 76 -3.27 -29.33 -2.03
N MET A 77 -3.17 -28.27 -1.21
CA MET A 77 -3.29 -28.36 0.26
C MET A 77 -3.85 -27.08 0.89
N PRO A 78 -4.55 -27.14 2.05
CA PRO A 78 -4.94 -25.96 2.82
C PRO A 78 -3.75 -25.37 3.61
N LEU A 79 -2.61 -25.14 2.95
CA LEU A 79 -1.37 -24.60 3.55
C LEU A 79 -1.38 -23.07 3.72
N LEU A 80 -2.34 -22.39 3.09
CA LEU A 80 -2.55 -20.94 3.21
C LEU A 80 -2.72 -20.49 4.67
N GLU A 81 -3.37 -21.31 5.49
CA GLU A 81 -3.61 -20.99 6.90
C GLU A 81 -2.34 -21.16 7.74
N ILE A 82 -1.50 -22.14 7.41
CA ILE A 82 -0.20 -22.35 8.07
C ILE A 82 0.79 -21.23 7.69
N ILE A 83 0.77 -20.78 6.43
CA ILE A 83 1.59 -19.64 5.97
C ILE A 83 1.17 -18.33 6.67
N ARG A 84 -0.13 -18.14 6.95
CA ARG A 84 -0.61 -16.95 7.67
C ARG A 84 -0.07 -16.88 9.10
N VAL A 85 0.13 -18.01 9.77
CA VAL A 85 0.68 -18.07 11.13
C VAL A 85 2.17 -17.71 11.14
N GLU A 86 2.92 -18.11 10.11
CA GLU A 86 4.38 -17.89 10.00
C GLU A 86 4.78 -16.56 9.33
N LYS A 87 3.84 -15.60 9.27
CA LYS A 87 4.03 -14.29 8.63
C LYS A 87 5.20 -13.48 9.22
N THR A 88 5.60 -13.77 10.45
CA THR A 88 6.67 -13.06 11.16
C THR A 88 8.07 -13.40 10.63
N LEU A 89 8.30 -14.61 10.11
CA LEU A 89 9.63 -15.05 9.66
C LEU A 89 9.92 -14.77 8.18
N TYR A 90 8.90 -14.83 7.32
CA TYR A 90 9.06 -14.72 5.86
C TYR A 90 8.12 -13.67 5.26
N ASN A 91 8.02 -12.50 5.90
CA ASN A 91 7.01 -11.51 5.56
C ASN A 91 7.08 -11.09 4.08
N ARG A 92 8.26 -10.85 3.51
CA ARG A 92 8.38 -10.37 2.11
C ARG A 92 7.94 -11.45 1.13
N SER A 93 8.36 -12.68 1.35
CA SER A 93 8.04 -13.85 0.53
C SER A 93 6.56 -14.15 0.54
N ILE A 94 5.97 -14.17 1.75
CA ILE A 94 4.54 -14.44 1.94
C ILE A 94 3.71 -13.34 1.29
N GLN A 95 4.08 -12.07 1.49
CA GLN A 95 3.42 -10.95 0.82
C GLN A 95 3.57 -11.03 -0.70
N PHE A 96 4.76 -11.35 -1.21
CA PHE A 96 5.03 -11.48 -2.64
C PHE A 96 4.15 -12.56 -3.29
N ILE A 97 4.05 -13.73 -2.64
CA ILE A 97 3.19 -14.83 -3.09
C ILE A 97 1.72 -14.42 -3.04
N LEU A 98 1.25 -13.85 -1.92
CA LEU A 98 -0.15 -13.46 -1.72
C LEU A 98 -0.60 -12.33 -2.66
N ASN A 99 0.26 -11.33 -2.91
CA ASN A 99 -0.03 -10.20 -3.79
C ASN A 99 -0.14 -10.63 -5.26
N GLN A 100 0.61 -11.66 -5.67
CA GLN A 100 0.63 -12.13 -7.07
C GLN A 100 -0.36 -13.26 -7.35
N THR A 101 -0.85 -13.96 -6.32
CA THR A 101 -1.87 -15.02 -6.47
C THR A 101 -3.31 -14.50 -6.54
N GLN A 102 -3.55 -13.19 -6.64
CA GLN A 102 -4.90 -12.61 -6.52
C GLN A 102 -5.63 -13.06 -5.23
N LEU A 103 -4.88 -13.37 -4.17
CA LEU A 103 -5.43 -13.76 -2.85
C LEU A 103 -5.31 -12.64 -1.81
N VAL A 104 -4.89 -11.45 -2.24
CA VAL A 104 -5.27 -10.19 -1.59
C VAL A 104 -6.62 -9.84 -2.18
N SER A 105 -7.67 -9.85 -1.35
CA SER A 105 -9.00 -9.40 -1.77
C SER A 105 -8.84 -8.08 -2.53
N THR A 106 -9.48 -7.98 -3.69
CA THR A 106 -9.49 -6.78 -4.54
C THR A 106 -9.63 -5.51 -3.70
N ASP A 107 -10.45 -5.59 -2.64
CA ASP A 107 -10.69 -4.56 -1.63
C ASP A 107 -9.41 -4.00 -0.97
N GLN A 108 -8.42 -4.82 -0.63
CA GLN A 108 -7.18 -4.36 0.02
C GLN A 108 -6.24 -3.63 -0.97
N GLN A 109 -6.22 -4.04 -2.24
CA GLN A 109 -5.49 -3.31 -3.29
C GLN A 109 -6.16 -1.98 -3.60
N TYR A 110 -7.49 -1.95 -3.66
CA TYR A 110 -8.24 -0.71 -3.81
C TYR A 110 -8.00 0.23 -2.63
N GLN A 111 -8.02 -0.27 -1.39
CA GLN A 111 -7.72 0.53 -0.19
C GLN A 111 -6.34 1.20 -0.23
N LEU A 112 -5.30 0.46 -0.61
CA LEU A 112 -3.95 1.03 -0.78
C LEU A 112 -3.91 2.10 -1.87
N SER A 113 -4.54 1.83 -3.03
CA SER A 113 -4.58 2.81 -4.13
C SER A 113 -5.32 4.09 -3.77
N TYR A 114 -6.40 3.98 -2.98
CA TYR A 114 -7.11 5.16 -2.51
C TYR A 114 -6.27 5.92 -1.49
N LEU A 115 -5.53 5.24 -0.60
CA LEU A 115 -4.66 5.90 0.38
C LEU A 115 -3.54 6.67 -0.30
N ASP A 116 -2.92 6.08 -1.33
CA ASP A 116 -1.94 6.77 -2.17
C ASP A 116 -2.55 8.01 -2.84
N GLN A 117 -3.77 7.89 -3.40
CA GLN A 117 -4.48 9.01 -4.00
C GLN A 117 -4.75 10.13 -2.98
N LEU A 118 -5.17 9.77 -1.76
CA LEU A 118 -5.42 10.72 -0.68
C LEU A 118 -4.12 11.43 -0.27
N TYR A 119 -3.03 10.68 -0.08
CA TYR A 119 -1.72 11.22 0.26
C TYR A 119 -1.22 12.23 -0.77
N VAL A 120 -1.19 11.84 -2.05
CA VAL A 120 -0.71 12.72 -3.13
C VAL A 120 -1.55 13.98 -3.23
N THR A 121 -2.88 13.86 -3.07
CA THR A 121 -3.79 15.02 -3.11
C THR A 121 -3.55 15.96 -1.94
N ALA A 122 -3.34 15.44 -0.73
CA ALA A 122 -3.05 16.25 0.46
C ALA A 122 -1.68 16.95 0.34
N CYS A 123 -0.64 16.23 -0.11
CA CYS A 123 0.68 16.82 -0.36
C CYS A 123 0.62 17.93 -1.39
N ARG A 124 -0.09 17.71 -2.50
CA ARG A 124 -0.25 18.72 -3.54
C ARG A 124 -0.95 19.97 -3.01
N LEU A 125 -2.05 19.79 -2.27
CA LEU A 125 -2.77 20.91 -1.67
C LEU A 125 -1.89 21.70 -0.71
N TYR A 126 -1.06 21.03 0.09
CA TYR A 126 -0.13 21.68 1.00
C TYR A 126 0.88 22.58 0.27
N HIS A 127 1.49 22.10 -0.81
CA HIS A 127 2.48 22.87 -1.58
C HIS A 127 1.85 23.97 -2.43
N ASP A 128 0.66 23.74 -2.98
CA ASP A 128 -0.02 24.73 -3.83
C ASP A 128 -0.45 25.99 -3.05
N LEU A 129 -0.40 25.98 -1.71
CA LEU A 129 -0.61 27.16 -0.86
C LEU A 129 0.57 28.12 -0.80
N ASP A 130 1.75 27.70 -1.23
CA ASP A 130 2.93 28.58 -1.37
C ASP A 130 2.90 29.37 -2.69
N LEU A 131 1.99 28.99 -3.61
CA LEU A 131 1.83 29.66 -4.89
C LEU A 131 1.16 31.02 -4.71
N PRO A 132 1.54 32.04 -5.49
CA PRO A 132 0.98 33.38 -5.35
C PRO A 132 -0.51 33.49 -5.73
N ASN A 133 -1.09 32.45 -6.35
CA ASN A 133 -2.46 32.42 -6.87
C ASN A 133 -3.19 31.16 -6.37
N HIS A 134 -4.25 31.37 -5.59
CA HIS A 134 -5.01 30.30 -4.94
C HIS A 134 -6.32 29.92 -5.67
N LYS A 135 -6.50 30.32 -6.94
CA LYS A 135 -7.72 30.08 -7.72
C LYS A 135 -8.18 28.61 -7.73
N TYR A 136 -7.24 27.67 -7.65
CA TYR A 136 -7.53 26.24 -7.71
C TYR A 136 -7.66 25.56 -6.34
N ILE A 137 -7.45 26.28 -5.23
CA ILE A 137 -7.44 25.68 -3.89
C ILE A 137 -8.82 25.12 -3.53
N ALA A 138 -9.91 25.83 -3.82
CA ALA A 138 -11.26 25.30 -3.55
C ALA A 138 -11.55 24.02 -4.36
N TYR A 139 -11.04 23.92 -5.59
CA TYR A 139 -11.19 22.72 -6.40
C TYR A 139 -10.36 21.55 -5.84
N GLN A 140 -9.11 21.81 -5.44
CA GLN A 140 -8.24 20.81 -4.85
C GLN A 140 -8.76 20.33 -3.48
N LEU A 141 -9.36 21.23 -2.69
CA LEU A 141 -10.03 20.89 -1.44
C LEU A 141 -11.26 20.00 -1.69
N ALA A 142 -12.04 20.26 -2.75
CA ALA A 142 -13.14 19.38 -3.15
C ALA A 142 -12.64 18.00 -3.61
N LEU A 143 -11.51 17.94 -4.32
CA LEU A 143 -10.88 16.69 -4.72
C LEU A 143 -10.40 15.90 -3.49
N LEU A 144 -9.81 16.58 -2.51
CA LEU A 144 -9.38 15.98 -1.26
C LEU A 144 -10.58 15.39 -0.49
N TYR A 145 -11.68 16.13 -0.41
CA TYR A 145 -12.94 15.67 0.17
C TYR A 145 -13.48 14.40 -0.51
N GLN A 146 -13.41 14.33 -1.85
CA GLN A 146 -13.79 13.12 -2.59
C GLN A 146 -12.90 11.93 -2.25
N CYS A 147 -11.58 12.15 -2.10
CA CYS A 147 -10.64 11.12 -1.69
C CYS A 147 -10.92 10.61 -0.27
N ILE A 148 -11.23 11.51 0.67
CA ILE A 148 -11.62 11.18 2.05
C ILE A 148 -12.87 10.30 2.07
N ASN A 149 -13.90 10.64 1.30
CA ASN A 149 -15.14 9.87 1.24
C ASN A 149 -14.92 8.42 0.78
N ARG A 150 -13.86 8.15 -0.01
CA ARG A 150 -13.52 6.80 -0.47
C ARG A 150 -12.80 5.96 0.59
N GLN A 151 -12.21 6.57 1.62
CA GLN A 151 -11.50 5.86 2.69
C GLN A 151 -12.42 5.30 3.77
N GLY A 152 -13.61 5.88 3.93
CA GLY A 152 -14.57 5.48 4.96
C GLY A 152 -14.24 6.03 6.35
N VAL A 153 -14.60 5.25 7.38
CA VAL A 153 -14.65 5.68 8.80
C VAL A 153 -13.37 6.34 9.33
N PRO A 154 -12.14 5.90 9.00
CA PRO A 154 -10.93 6.46 9.61
C PRO A 154 -10.71 7.95 9.34
N PHE A 155 -11.25 8.49 8.24
CA PHE A 155 -11.01 9.87 7.83
C PHE A 155 -12.27 10.76 7.92
N ILE A 156 -13.32 10.26 8.57
CA ILE A 156 -14.63 10.93 8.59
C ILE A 156 -14.61 12.29 9.31
N GLU A 157 -13.69 12.49 10.27
CA GLU A 157 -13.54 13.76 10.97
C GLU A 157 -13.07 14.90 10.05
N TYR A 158 -12.19 14.60 9.08
CA TYR A 158 -11.72 15.59 8.11
C TYR A 158 -12.81 16.02 7.14
N LYS A 159 -13.76 15.12 6.86
CA LYS A 159 -14.94 15.43 6.05
C LYS A 159 -15.73 16.57 6.68
N ALA A 160 -16.06 16.45 7.96
CA ALA A 160 -16.80 17.47 8.71
C ALA A 160 -16.01 18.79 8.79
N ARG A 161 -14.68 18.72 9.03
CA ARG A 161 -13.80 19.89 9.04
C ARG A 161 -13.83 20.64 7.70
N ILE A 162 -13.77 19.91 6.58
CA ILE A 162 -13.83 20.51 5.24
C ILE A 162 -15.19 21.16 5.01
N GLU A 163 -16.30 20.45 5.27
CA GLU A 163 -17.66 20.95 5.07
C GLU A 163 -17.92 22.28 5.80
N GLN A 164 -17.40 22.44 7.01
CA GLN A 164 -17.57 23.65 7.82
C GLN A 164 -16.94 24.91 7.20
N ARG A 165 -15.83 24.77 6.47
CA ARG A 165 -15.07 25.92 5.93
C ARG A 165 -15.04 25.97 4.41
N PHE A 166 -15.62 25.00 3.72
CA PHE A 166 -15.56 24.92 2.27
C PHE A 166 -16.15 26.15 1.57
N ASP A 167 -17.31 26.63 2.02
CA ASP A 167 -17.98 27.78 1.41
C ASP A 167 -17.19 29.09 1.61
N GLU A 168 -16.50 29.22 2.74
CA GLU A 168 -15.59 30.33 3.05
C GLU A 168 -14.42 30.35 2.03
N ILE A 169 -13.72 29.21 1.88
CA ILE A 169 -12.59 29.06 0.96
C ILE A 169 -13.03 29.22 -0.51
N LYS A 170 -14.19 28.69 -0.87
CA LYS A 170 -14.77 28.81 -2.22
C LYS A 170 -15.09 30.26 -2.56
N SER A 171 -15.58 31.04 -1.59
CA SER A 171 -15.90 32.45 -1.80
C SER A 171 -14.63 33.29 -1.97
N ALA A 172 -13.61 33.05 -1.12
CA ALA A 172 -12.31 33.70 -1.23
C ALA A 172 -11.59 33.39 -2.55
N THR A 173 -11.90 32.26 -3.18
CA THR A 173 -11.25 31.82 -4.43
C THR A 173 -11.99 32.19 -5.72
N LYS A 174 -13.11 32.91 -5.62
CA LYS A 174 -13.98 33.24 -6.76
C LYS A 174 -13.58 34.53 -7.50
N GLU A 175 -12.83 35.42 -6.86
CA GLU A 175 -12.56 36.77 -7.40
C GLU A 175 -11.43 36.81 -8.44
N GLN A 176 -11.65 37.40 -9.60
CA GLN A 176 -10.75 37.23 -10.77
C GLN A 176 -9.41 37.97 -10.70
N ASN A 177 -9.25 39.00 -9.87
CA ASN A 177 -8.12 39.93 -10.02
C ASN A 177 -6.92 39.65 -9.10
N THR A 178 -7.14 39.06 -7.92
CA THR A 178 -6.08 38.61 -7.00
C THR A 178 -6.62 37.54 -6.05
N VAL A 179 -6.76 36.30 -6.51
CA VAL A 179 -7.20 35.20 -5.65
C VAL A 179 -6.09 34.85 -4.65
N ARG A 180 -6.20 35.39 -3.45
CA ARG A 180 -5.35 35.00 -2.32
C ARG A 180 -6.23 34.67 -1.14
N LEU A 181 -5.82 33.63 -0.44
CA LEU A 181 -6.41 33.24 0.83
C LEU A 181 -5.77 34.08 1.91
N ASP A 182 -6.52 34.39 2.96
CA ASP A 182 -5.94 35.03 4.13
C ASP A 182 -4.99 34.06 4.87
N SER A 183 -4.14 34.61 5.74
CA SER A 183 -3.16 33.80 6.48
C SER A 183 -3.78 32.73 7.38
N GLY A 184 -4.99 32.98 7.91
CA GLY A 184 -5.72 32.01 8.73
C GLY A 184 -6.30 30.87 7.91
N GLN A 185 -6.78 31.15 6.70
CA GLN A 185 -7.23 30.15 5.73
C GLN A 185 -6.07 29.29 5.26
N VAL A 186 -4.93 29.90 4.90
CA VAL A 186 -3.72 29.16 4.51
C VAL A 186 -3.25 28.24 5.65
N SER A 187 -3.09 28.78 6.85
CA SER A 187 -2.67 28.01 8.03
C SER A 187 -3.62 26.84 8.32
N TRP A 188 -4.93 27.06 8.19
CA TRP A 188 -5.92 26.01 8.37
C TRP A 188 -5.82 24.90 7.32
N ILE A 189 -5.68 25.23 6.03
CA ILE A 189 -5.53 24.22 4.96
C ILE A 189 -4.20 23.48 5.12
N GLN A 190 -3.12 24.17 5.51
CA GLN A 190 -1.83 23.55 5.80
C GLN A 190 -1.94 22.55 6.94
N SER A 191 -2.54 22.94 8.06
CA SER A 191 -2.79 22.05 9.21
C SER A 191 -3.64 20.85 8.80
N LEU A 192 -4.76 21.07 8.11
CA LEU A 192 -5.63 19.99 7.63
C LEU A 192 -4.86 19.01 6.75
N SER A 193 -4.06 19.51 5.81
CA SER A 193 -3.30 18.68 4.87
C SER A 193 -2.22 17.88 5.60
N LEU A 194 -1.52 18.49 6.57
CA LEU A 194 -0.52 17.81 7.39
C LEU A 194 -1.13 16.71 8.26
N ASP A 195 -2.26 16.98 8.92
CA ASP A 195 -2.96 15.99 9.75
C ASP A 195 -3.32 14.75 8.92
N ILE A 196 -3.88 14.97 7.72
CA ILE A 196 -4.23 13.89 6.78
C ILE A 196 -2.98 13.14 6.32
N ILE A 197 -1.90 13.85 5.95
CA ILE A 197 -0.63 13.23 5.54
C ILE A 197 -0.11 12.33 6.65
N MET A 198 -0.03 12.84 7.89
CA MET A 198 0.43 12.09 9.05
C MET A 198 -0.40 10.83 9.27
N GLN A 199 -1.73 10.97 9.28
CA GLN A 199 -2.61 9.83 9.49
C GLN A 199 -2.53 8.80 8.34
N VAL A 200 -2.40 9.23 7.09
CA VAL A 200 -2.18 8.32 5.97
C VAL A 200 -0.83 7.62 6.12
N THR A 201 0.23 8.33 6.51
CA THR A 201 1.53 7.70 6.74
C THR A 201 1.51 6.70 7.90
N ASP A 202 0.80 6.99 8.98
CA ASP A 202 0.65 6.07 10.12
C ASP A 202 -0.18 4.84 9.73
N SER A 203 -1.26 5.04 8.98
CA SER A 203 -2.12 3.96 8.47
C SER A 203 -1.39 3.08 7.42
N SER A 204 -0.52 3.70 6.63
CA SER A 204 0.31 3.00 5.63
C SER A 204 1.49 2.26 6.25
N SER A 205 2.02 2.73 7.38
CA SER A 205 3.07 2.05 8.16
C SER A 205 2.60 0.68 8.67
N ILE A 206 1.29 0.55 8.92
CA ILE A 206 0.63 -0.71 9.26
C ILE A 206 0.44 -1.61 8.01
N THR A 207 0.51 -1.05 6.78
CA THR A 207 0.05 -1.74 5.55
C THR A 207 1.02 -1.80 4.35
N LYS A 208 2.25 -1.23 4.34
CA LYS A 208 3.45 -1.80 3.66
C LYS A 208 4.68 -0.88 3.55
N CYS A 209 5.82 -1.55 3.75
CA CYS A 209 7.14 -1.25 3.19
C CYS A 209 7.11 -1.02 1.66
N SER A 210 8.04 -0.19 1.18
CA SER A 210 8.57 -0.02 -0.20
C SER A 210 8.08 1.12 -1.12
N ARG A 211 6.80 1.55 -1.15
CA ARG A 211 6.40 2.61 -2.11
C ARG A 211 6.49 4.06 -1.59
N LEU A 212 6.15 4.29 -0.33
CA LEU A 212 6.15 5.65 0.24
C LEU A 212 7.55 6.19 0.55
N PHE A 213 8.54 5.31 0.68
CA PHE A 213 9.92 5.69 1.01
C PHE A 213 10.59 6.52 -0.10
N ASN A 214 10.26 6.25 -1.37
CA ASN A 214 10.82 7.00 -2.50
C ASN A 214 10.30 8.44 -2.58
N ILE A 215 9.06 8.70 -2.14
CA ILE A 215 8.52 10.06 -2.13
C ILE A 215 9.07 10.83 -0.92
N MET A 216 9.18 10.19 0.24
CA MET A 216 9.81 10.81 1.41
C MET A 216 11.28 11.19 1.20
N TYR A 217 12.03 10.43 0.40
CA TYR A 217 13.44 10.75 0.10
C TYR A 217 13.58 11.98 -0.81
N GLN A 218 12.59 12.27 -1.64
CA GLN A 218 12.57 13.48 -2.48
C GLN A 218 12.04 14.73 -1.74
N MET A 219 11.55 14.59 -0.50
CA MET A 219 11.14 15.73 0.33
C MET A 219 12.28 16.33 1.17
N LYS A 220 13.50 15.78 1.09
CA LYS A 220 14.68 16.22 1.88
C LYS A 220 15.77 16.93 1.05
N THR A 221 15.53 17.17 -0.24
CA THR A 221 16.42 17.88 -1.16
C THR A 221 15.68 19.05 -1.77
#